data_AF-A0A174ZM11-F1
#
_entry.id   AF-A0A174ZM11-F1
#
_cell.length_a   1.000
_cell.length_b   1.000
_cell.length_c   1.000
_cell.angle_alpha   90.00
_cell.angle_beta   90.00
_cell.angle_gamma   90.00
#
_symmetry.space_group_name_H-M   'P 1'
#
loop_
_entity.id
_entity.type
_entity.pdbx_description
1 polymer ?
#
loop_
_entity_poly.entity_id
_entity_poly.type
_entity_poly.pdbx_seq_one_letter_code
_entity_poly.pdbx_strand_id
1 'polypeptide(L)'
;MAENKCAARLEPSSRDMSELKNRFKPGYDWETICSTMLEHLMCGVAIYELCPDRVRSLYFNKKYYEMVGYTKEQYEQYADSVTSSLYGDSAEMIFEKAGRSVRTGETFYAECKGRRYDGNDIWVLVKAKLVDFIESEHPVFLAIVQDMTNRKLAEYENAVNLERYRILEATSNAVTFEYDIPDDIMTFLYSGGKADSANRSISNYAEVSKRTKIVYPDDAAKFYAALKKASKKPVSCMTLDYRSTIIDQNSYRWVRTCYSSVADASGKVIKVLGRTQDIDDEKREQQRMIQLVELDSTTGLLNKLATTNHIQRLISEKTNAKSFFAMLDIDDFKAFNDTYGHSFGDEVLRTVGKLLSRKFPNAVVGRFGGDEFIVFARGTSESAVVDDFEDFLEVSGKAEIGGKRYTIKCSVGIAWSESCDIDYAQYFDEADEQLYRAKKEGKHRICRKKIV
;
A
#
# COMPACT_ATOMS: atom_id res chain seq x y z
N MET A 1 15.34 15.76 -81.92
CA MET A 1 16.59 16.46 -81.60
C MET A 1 16.43 17.03 -80.20
N ALA A 2 17.19 16.67 -79.17
CA ALA A 2 18.33 15.78 -79.10
C ALA A 2 18.31 15.01 -77.78
N GLU A 3 18.77 13.77 -77.88
CA GLU A 3 19.27 12.92 -76.81
C GLU A 3 20.14 13.71 -75.82
N ASN A 4 19.96 13.44 -74.52
CA ASN A 4 21.06 13.55 -73.58
C ASN A 4 21.21 12.23 -72.82
N LYS A 5 22.30 11.56 -73.15
CA LYS A 5 22.79 10.28 -72.64
C LYS A 5 23.34 10.42 -71.21
N CYS A 6 23.39 9.27 -70.54
CA CYS A 6 24.31 8.92 -69.45
C CYS A 6 24.13 9.65 -68.12
N ALA A 7 23.33 9.04 -67.25
CA ALA A 7 23.78 8.76 -65.90
C ALA A 7 23.57 7.26 -65.65
N ALA A 8 24.66 6.51 -65.76
CA ALA A 8 24.70 5.09 -65.45
C ALA A 8 24.12 4.87 -64.04
N ARG A 9 23.03 4.10 -63.96
CA ARG A 9 22.62 3.48 -62.69
C ARG A 9 23.78 2.59 -62.28
N LEU A 10 24.52 3.01 -61.25
CA LEU A 10 25.35 2.11 -60.46
C LEU A 10 24.42 1.01 -59.95
N GLU A 11 24.55 -0.19 -60.50
CA GLU A 11 23.91 -1.37 -59.94
C GLU A 11 24.35 -1.51 -58.47
N PRO A 12 23.48 -1.99 -57.57
CA PRO A 12 23.91 -2.31 -56.22
C PRO A 12 24.95 -3.42 -56.37
N SER A 13 26.22 -3.12 -56.10
CA SER A 13 27.25 -4.13 -55.97
C SER A 13 26.75 -5.13 -54.93
N SER A 14 26.24 -6.28 -55.37
CA SER A 14 25.96 -7.38 -54.47
C SER A 14 27.30 -7.69 -53.83
N ARG A 15 27.46 -7.37 -52.55
CA ARG A 15 28.63 -7.77 -51.76
C ARG A 15 28.54 -9.28 -51.59
N ASP A 16 28.82 -10.00 -52.67
CA ASP A 16 28.77 -11.44 -52.73
C ASP A 16 30.02 -11.98 -52.03
N MET A 17 29.79 -12.96 -51.17
CA MET A 17 30.85 -13.58 -50.37
C MET A 17 31.85 -14.32 -51.27
N SER A 18 31.46 -14.64 -52.51
CA SER A 18 32.32 -15.23 -53.54
C SER A 18 33.51 -14.33 -53.93
N GLU A 19 33.34 -13.00 -53.94
CA GLU A 19 34.39 -12.04 -54.33
C GLU A 19 35.52 -11.92 -53.28
N LEU A 20 35.23 -12.29 -52.03
CA LEU A 20 36.20 -12.24 -50.93
C LEU A 20 37.28 -13.33 -51.05
N LYS A 21 36.98 -14.44 -51.75
CA LYS A 21 37.91 -15.58 -51.89
C LYS A 21 39.24 -15.20 -52.55
N ASN A 22 39.22 -14.21 -53.45
CA ASN A 22 40.42 -13.71 -54.15
C ASN A 22 41.22 -12.67 -53.35
N ARG A 23 40.77 -12.32 -52.14
CA ARG A 23 41.37 -11.27 -51.29
C ARG A 23 42.03 -11.81 -50.03
N PHE A 24 42.13 -13.13 -49.88
CA PHE A 24 42.78 -13.73 -48.72
C PHE A 24 44.29 -13.51 -48.76
N LYS A 25 44.87 -13.24 -47.58
CA LYS A 25 46.32 -13.18 -47.43
C LYS A 25 46.92 -14.57 -47.66
N PRO A 26 48.17 -14.69 -48.15
CA PRO A 26 48.84 -15.98 -48.28
C PRO A 26 48.81 -16.74 -46.94
N GLY A 27 48.37 -18.01 -46.98
CA GLY A 27 48.23 -18.87 -45.79
C GLY A 27 46.87 -18.79 -45.08
N TYR A 28 45.93 -17.95 -45.55
CA TYR A 28 44.54 -17.97 -45.08
C TYR A 28 43.64 -18.50 -46.19
N ASP A 29 42.76 -19.44 -45.84
CA ASP A 29 41.78 -20.05 -46.73
C ASP A 29 40.36 -19.98 -46.16
N TRP A 30 39.42 -20.55 -46.89
CA TRP A 30 38.02 -20.59 -46.48
C TRP A 30 37.81 -21.41 -45.21
N GLU A 31 38.61 -22.45 -45.01
CA GLU A 31 38.57 -23.31 -43.82
C GLU A 31 38.93 -22.51 -42.56
N THR A 32 39.97 -21.66 -42.64
CA THR A 32 40.39 -20.78 -41.55
C THR A 32 39.27 -19.81 -41.16
N ILE A 33 38.54 -19.26 -42.13
CA ILE A 33 37.40 -18.35 -41.87
C ILE A 33 36.24 -19.11 -41.25
N CYS A 34 35.85 -20.27 -41.80
CA CYS A 34 34.78 -21.08 -41.25
C CYS A 34 35.09 -21.53 -39.81
N SER A 35 36.32 -21.96 -39.54
CA SER A 35 36.78 -22.32 -38.19
C SER A 35 36.70 -21.12 -37.24
N THR A 36 37.25 -19.97 -37.64
CA THR A 36 37.19 -18.72 -36.85
C THR A 36 35.74 -18.30 -36.57
N MET A 37 34.85 -18.38 -37.57
CA MET A 37 33.43 -18.09 -37.39
C MET A 37 32.80 -19.06 -36.38
N LEU A 38 33.04 -20.36 -36.51
CA LEU A 38 32.50 -21.37 -35.59
C LEU A 38 32.98 -21.20 -34.15
N GLU A 39 34.21 -20.71 -33.95
CA GLU A 39 34.78 -20.42 -32.62
C GLU A 39 34.21 -19.15 -31.98
N HIS A 40 33.88 -18.13 -32.79
CA HIS A 40 33.36 -16.85 -32.31
C HIS A 40 31.83 -16.77 -32.24
N LEU A 41 31.10 -17.78 -32.73
CA LEU A 41 29.66 -17.86 -32.58
C LEU A 41 29.26 -18.02 -31.11
N MET A 42 28.33 -17.18 -30.66
CA MET A 42 27.76 -17.23 -29.30
C MET A 42 26.75 -18.37 -29.09
N CYS A 43 26.54 -19.20 -30.12
CA CYS A 43 25.65 -20.36 -30.12
C CYS A 43 26.43 -21.66 -30.33
N GLY A 44 25.86 -22.75 -29.84
CA GLY A 44 26.31 -24.09 -30.20
C GLY A 44 26.01 -24.38 -31.66
N VAL A 45 26.99 -24.89 -32.38
CA VAL A 45 26.79 -25.45 -33.73
C VAL A 45 27.00 -26.94 -33.64
N ALA A 46 26.04 -27.69 -34.17
CA ALA A 46 26.03 -29.13 -34.12
C ALA A 46 25.70 -29.72 -35.49
N ILE A 47 26.30 -30.86 -35.80
CA ILE A 47 25.90 -31.69 -36.94
C ILE A 47 25.40 -33.01 -36.37
N TYR A 48 24.17 -33.36 -36.73
CA TYR A 48 23.51 -34.56 -36.27
C TYR A 48 23.17 -35.46 -37.43
N GLU A 49 23.13 -36.75 -37.18
CA GLU A 49 22.62 -37.76 -38.08
C GLU A 49 21.37 -38.40 -37.44
N LEU A 50 20.29 -38.44 -38.21
CA LEU A 50 19.00 -38.96 -37.76
C LEU A 50 18.88 -40.46 -38.08
N CYS A 51 19.21 -41.31 -37.11
CA CYS A 51 18.95 -42.74 -37.18
C CYS A 51 17.47 -43.05 -36.85
N PRO A 52 16.95 -44.24 -37.18
CA PRO A 52 15.56 -44.62 -36.88
C PRO A 52 15.17 -44.56 -35.40
N ASP A 53 16.11 -44.83 -34.50
CA ASP A 53 15.91 -44.98 -33.05
C ASP A 53 16.67 -43.95 -32.20
N ARG A 54 17.58 -43.17 -32.80
CA ARG A 54 18.48 -42.25 -32.08
C ARG A 54 18.95 -41.09 -32.94
N VAL A 55 19.47 -40.05 -32.30
CA VAL A 55 20.11 -38.91 -32.97
C VAL A 55 21.58 -38.92 -32.62
N ARG A 56 22.42 -39.28 -33.59
CA ARG A 56 23.88 -39.38 -33.42
C ARG A 56 24.52 -38.03 -33.70
N SER A 57 25.44 -37.59 -32.85
CA SER A 57 26.25 -36.40 -33.11
C SER A 57 27.45 -36.73 -33.99
N LEU A 58 27.65 -35.94 -35.04
CA LEU A 58 28.84 -35.98 -35.89
C LEU A 58 29.84 -34.87 -35.51
N TYR A 59 29.35 -33.72 -35.07
CA TYR A 59 30.20 -32.56 -34.74
C TYR A 59 29.53 -31.63 -33.74
N PHE A 60 30.35 -30.99 -32.89
CA PHE A 60 29.99 -29.87 -32.03
C PHE A 60 31.11 -28.83 -32.02
N ASN A 61 30.76 -27.54 -32.06
CA ASN A 61 31.73 -26.49 -31.76
C ASN A 61 31.96 -26.36 -30.24
N LYS A 62 33.02 -25.63 -29.86
CA LYS A 62 33.37 -25.37 -28.45
C LYS A 62 32.18 -24.81 -27.65
N LYS A 63 31.39 -23.91 -28.26
CA LYS A 63 30.29 -23.25 -27.55
C LYS A 63 29.17 -24.20 -27.15
N TYR A 64 28.92 -25.25 -27.93
CA TYR A 64 27.95 -26.28 -27.59
C TYR A 64 28.34 -26.99 -26.29
N TYR A 65 29.60 -27.41 -26.17
CA TYR A 65 30.13 -28.08 -24.97
C TYR A 65 30.05 -27.19 -23.73
N GLU A 66 30.46 -25.92 -23.83
CA GLU A 66 30.32 -24.94 -22.74
C GLU A 66 28.87 -24.78 -22.29
N MET A 67 27.93 -24.78 -23.24
CA MET A 67 26.51 -24.64 -22.97
C MET A 67 25.96 -25.89 -22.27
N VAL A 68 26.23 -27.10 -22.74
CA VAL A 68 25.71 -28.30 -22.07
C VAL A 68 26.48 -28.68 -20.80
N GLY A 69 27.66 -28.09 -20.59
CA GLY A 69 28.51 -28.31 -19.41
C GLY A 69 29.37 -29.57 -19.47
N TYR A 70 29.43 -30.24 -20.62
CA TYR A 70 30.26 -31.43 -20.83
C TYR A 70 31.59 -31.04 -21.47
N THR A 71 32.68 -31.69 -21.07
CA THR A 71 33.89 -31.74 -21.91
C THR A 71 33.64 -32.63 -23.13
N LYS A 72 34.51 -32.51 -24.15
CA LYS A 72 34.39 -33.32 -25.37
C LYS A 72 34.44 -34.81 -25.04
N GLU A 73 35.39 -35.22 -24.21
CA GLU A 73 35.63 -36.61 -23.80
C GLU A 73 34.47 -37.17 -22.97
N GLN A 74 33.89 -36.35 -22.08
CA GLN A 74 32.71 -36.77 -21.30
C GLN A 74 31.46 -36.95 -22.17
N TYR A 75 31.34 -36.18 -23.26
CA TYR A 75 30.19 -36.25 -24.14
C TYR A 75 30.25 -37.45 -25.10
N GLU A 76 31.43 -38.03 -25.36
CA GLU A 76 31.58 -39.18 -26.27
C GLU A 76 30.68 -40.36 -25.89
N GLN A 77 30.41 -40.56 -24.59
CA GLN A 77 29.48 -41.60 -24.10
C GLN A 77 28.02 -41.36 -24.49
N TYR A 78 27.66 -40.12 -24.82
CA TYR A 78 26.32 -39.68 -25.21
C TYR A 78 26.23 -39.33 -26.70
N ALA A 79 27.34 -39.41 -27.43
CA ALA A 79 27.43 -39.04 -28.85
C ALA A 79 26.51 -39.88 -29.74
N ASP A 80 26.20 -41.12 -29.34
CA ASP A 80 25.29 -42.01 -30.07
C ASP A 80 23.80 -41.66 -29.89
N SER A 81 23.44 -40.87 -28.87
CA SER A 81 22.05 -40.44 -28.66
C SER A 81 21.97 -39.11 -27.92
N VAL A 82 22.10 -38.01 -28.65
CA VAL A 82 22.07 -36.63 -28.13
C VAL A 82 20.74 -36.31 -27.44
N THR A 83 19.65 -36.90 -27.93
CA THR A 83 18.30 -36.74 -27.37
C THR A 83 18.16 -37.36 -25.97
N SER A 84 19.08 -38.21 -25.53
CA SER A 84 19.09 -38.75 -24.15
C SER A 84 19.30 -37.67 -23.07
N SER A 85 19.91 -36.54 -23.43
CA SER A 85 20.08 -35.38 -22.55
C SER A 85 18.86 -34.46 -22.50
N LEU A 86 17.88 -34.70 -23.37
CA LEU A 86 16.61 -33.96 -23.41
C LEU A 86 15.54 -34.68 -22.59
N TYR A 87 14.58 -33.93 -22.07
CA TYR A 87 13.38 -34.51 -21.48
C TYR A 87 12.49 -35.14 -22.57
N GLY A 88 11.72 -36.18 -22.21
CA GLY A 88 10.97 -37.04 -23.15
C GLY A 88 10.19 -36.27 -24.22
N ASP A 89 9.30 -35.37 -23.82
CA ASP A 89 8.49 -34.55 -24.75
C ASP A 89 9.36 -33.72 -25.71
N SER A 90 10.51 -33.25 -25.23
CA SER A 90 11.46 -32.49 -26.06
C SER A 90 12.21 -33.37 -27.05
N ALA A 91 12.55 -34.60 -26.67
CA ALA A 91 13.16 -35.58 -27.56
C ALA A 91 12.18 -36.01 -28.67
N GLU A 92 10.94 -36.34 -28.31
CA GLU A 92 9.89 -36.73 -29.26
C GLU A 92 9.60 -35.63 -30.29
N MET A 93 9.50 -34.37 -29.82
CA MET A 93 9.30 -33.22 -30.71
C MET A 93 10.45 -33.05 -31.72
N ILE A 94 11.70 -33.34 -31.33
CA ILE A 94 12.84 -33.29 -32.26
C ILE A 94 12.68 -34.35 -33.36
N PHE A 95 12.34 -35.59 -33.00
CA PHE A 95 12.12 -36.65 -33.99
C PHE A 95 10.97 -36.32 -34.95
N GLU A 96 9.84 -35.81 -34.44
CA GLU A 96 8.70 -35.45 -35.28
C GLU A 96 9.07 -34.34 -36.29
N LYS A 97 9.72 -33.28 -35.81
CA LYS A 97 10.10 -32.13 -36.63
C LYS A 97 11.21 -32.47 -37.62
N ALA A 98 12.21 -33.26 -37.20
CA ALA A 98 13.26 -33.74 -38.08
C ALA A 98 12.69 -34.65 -39.17
N GLY A 99 11.83 -35.62 -38.81
CA GLY A 99 11.17 -36.50 -39.78
C GLY A 99 10.29 -35.74 -40.79
N ARG A 100 9.62 -34.66 -40.35
CA ARG A 100 8.90 -33.75 -41.26
C ARG A 100 9.86 -33.03 -42.20
N SER A 101 10.95 -32.49 -41.67
CA SER A 101 11.99 -31.81 -42.45
C SER A 101 12.64 -32.72 -43.51
N VAL A 102 12.82 -34.02 -43.23
CA VAL A 102 13.27 -34.99 -44.25
C VAL A 102 12.30 -35.09 -45.44
N ARG A 103 10.99 -35.02 -45.18
CA ARG A 103 9.97 -35.11 -46.24
C ARG A 103 9.79 -33.81 -47.02
N THR A 104 9.98 -32.66 -46.38
CA THR A 104 9.68 -31.35 -46.97
C THR A 104 10.91 -30.55 -47.42
N GLY A 105 12.09 -30.86 -46.87
CA GLY A 105 13.32 -30.08 -47.04
C GLY A 105 13.34 -28.76 -46.24
N GLU A 106 12.30 -28.46 -45.46
CA GLU A 106 12.19 -27.19 -44.75
C GLU A 106 13.03 -27.18 -43.46
N THR A 107 13.56 -26.00 -43.11
CA THR A 107 14.23 -25.78 -41.83
C THR A 107 13.22 -25.79 -40.69
N PHE A 108 13.53 -26.46 -39.57
CA PHE A 108 12.65 -26.49 -38.40
C PHE A 108 13.25 -25.76 -37.19
N TYR A 109 12.36 -25.41 -36.27
CA TYR A 109 12.68 -24.78 -35.00
C TYR A 109 12.04 -25.56 -33.84
N ALA A 110 12.77 -25.76 -32.75
CA ALA A 110 12.28 -26.45 -31.56
C ALA A 110 12.85 -25.82 -30.28
N GLU A 111 11.97 -25.55 -29.31
CA GLU A 111 12.38 -25.16 -27.95
C GLU A 111 12.38 -26.41 -27.08
N CYS A 112 13.56 -26.87 -26.70
CA CYS A 112 13.75 -28.13 -25.99
C CYS A 112 14.23 -27.86 -24.58
N LYS A 113 13.71 -28.64 -23.62
CA LYS A 113 14.22 -28.70 -22.27
C LYS A 113 15.11 -29.92 -22.13
N GLY A 114 16.28 -29.75 -21.53
CA GLY A 114 17.21 -30.85 -21.24
C GLY A 114 17.94 -30.62 -19.93
N ARG A 115 18.97 -31.43 -19.71
CA ARG A 115 19.79 -31.43 -18.49
C ARG A 115 21.27 -31.22 -18.83
N ARG A 116 21.92 -30.31 -18.12
CA ARG A 116 23.37 -30.09 -18.18
C ARG A 116 24.13 -31.18 -17.43
N TYR A 117 25.44 -31.25 -17.63
CA TYR A 117 26.29 -32.21 -16.91
C TYR A 117 26.23 -32.07 -15.38
N ASP A 118 26.12 -30.84 -14.87
CA ASP A 118 26.00 -30.54 -13.44
C ASP A 118 24.63 -30.91 -12.83
N GLY A 119 23.70 -31.40 -13.66
CA GLY A 119 22.35 -31.79 -13.27
C GLY A 119 21.31 -30.68 -13.38
N ASN A 120 21.71 -29.42 -13.67
CA ASN A 120 20.77 -28.31 -13.81
C ASN A 120 19.99 -28.38 -15.13
N ASP A 121 18.77 -27.84 -15.12
CA ASP A 121 17.95 -27.73 -16.32
C ASP A 121 18.54 -26.70 -17.31
N ILE A 122 18.39 -27.00 -18.61
CA ILE A 122 18.69 -26.06 -19.69
C ILE A 122 17.52 -26.00 -20.66
N TRP A 123 17.20 -24.78 -21.09
CA TRP A 123 16.32 -24.56 -22.24
C TRP A 123 17.15 -24.16 -23.45
N VAL A 124 16.97 -24.87 -24.56
CA VAL A 124 17.66 -24.59 -25.82
C VAL A 124 16.69 -24.35 -26.95
N LEU A 125 16.99 -23.39 -27.82
CA LEU A 125 16.35 -23.24 -29.11
C LEU A 125 17.23 -23.89 -30.17
N VAL A 126 16.69 -24.92 -30.80
CA VAL A 126 17.31 -25.65 -31.90
C VAL A 126 16.71 -25.15 -33.21
N LYS A 127 17.55 -24.62 -34.09
CA LYS A 127 17.23 -24.37 -35.50
C LYS A 127 18.04 -25.35 -36.35
N ALA A 128 17.38 -26.26 -37.04
CA ALA A 128 18.07 -27.31 -37.80
C ALA A 128 17.60 -27.39 -39.25
N LYS A 129 18.55 -27.62 -40.15
CA LYS A 129 18.32 -27.76 -41.59
C LYS A 129 18.97 -29.07 -42.07
N LEU A 130 18.22 -29.82 -42.88
CA LEU A 130 18.73 -30.99 -43.59
C LEU A 130 19.82 -30.57 -44.59
N VAL A 131 20.92 -31.32 -44.63
CA VAL A 131 22.07 -31.07 -45.52
C VAL A 131 22.43 -32.33 -46.30
N ASP A 132 22.94 -32.13 -47.51
CA ASP A 132 23.30 -33.18 -48.48
C ASP A 132 24.80 -33.21 -48.83
N PHE A 133 25.59 -32.27 -48.32
CA PHE A 133 27.03 -32.18 -48.56
C PHE A 133 27.88 -33.08 -47.64
N ILE A 134 27.26 -33.91 -46.80
CA ILE A 134 27.91 -34.92 -45.95
C ILE A 134 27.39 -36.29 -46.39
N GLU A 135 28.29 -37.16 -46.82
CA GLU A 135 27.95 -38.53 -47.20
C GLU A 135 27.62 -39.36 -45.95
N SER A 136 26.39 -39.88 -45.88
CA SER A 136 25.89 -40.73 -44.79
C SER A 136 24.74 -41.62 -45.28
N GLU A 137 24.56 -42.78 -44.64
CA GLU A 137 23.41 -43.69 -44.85
C GLU A 137 22.09 -43.11 -44.30
N HIS A 138 22.15 -42.07 -43.47
CA HIS A 138 21.02 -41.48 -42.78
C HIS A 138 20.96 -39.95 -42.99
N PRO A 139 19.77 -39.32 -42.86
CA PRO A 139 19.63 -37.87 -43.03
C PRO A 139 20.49 -37.07 -42.05
N VAL A 140 21.27 -36.12 -42.56
CA VAL A 140 22.18 -35.28 -41.77
C VAL A 140 21.61 -33.87 -41.60
N PHE A 141 21.68 -33.34 -40.39
CA PHE A 141 21.19 -32.02 -40.02
C PHE A 141 22.31 -31.12 -39.51
N LEU A 142 22.41 -29.92 -40.08
CA LEU A 142 23.16 -28.82 -39.48
C LEU A 142 22.25 -28.03 -38.56
N ALA A 143 22.61 -27.94 -37.28
CA ALA A 143 21.83 -27.31 -36.24
C ALA A 143 22.58 -26.17 -35.55
N ILE A 144 21.87 -25.07 -35.29
CA ILE A 144 22.26 -24.01 -34.39
C ILE A 144 21.46 -24.17 -33.11
N VAL A 145 22.14 -24.21 -31.97
CA VAL A 145 21.57 -24.42 -30.65
C VAL A 145 21.92 -23.24 -29.76
N GLN A 146 20.89 -22.54 -29.29
CA GLN A 146 21.04 -21.35 -28.46
C GLN A 146 20.48 -21.59 -27.07
N ASP A 147 21.27 -21.30 -26.02
CA ASP A 147 20.79 -21.29 -24.64
C ASP A 147 19.77 -20.16 -24.42
N MET A 148 18.59 -20.54 -23.94
CA MET A 148 17.49 -19.62 -23.64
C MET A 148 17.06 -19.69 -22.17
N THR A 149 17.85 -20.34 -21.31
CA THR A 149 17.47 -20.63 -19.92
C THR A 149 17.13 -19.36 -19.15
N ASN A 150 18.02 -18.35 -19.19
CA ASN A 150 17.78 -17.07 -18.51
C ASN A 150 16.53 -16.34 -19.00
N ARG A 151 16.24 -16.44 -20.30
CA ARG A 151 15.04 -15.85 -20.89
C ARG A 151 13.78 -16.56 -20.40
N LYS A 152 13.77 -17.90 -20.38
CA LYS A 152 12.65 -18.69 -19.88
C LYS A 152 12.41 -18.47 -18.38
N LEU A 153 13.48 -18.35 -17.59
CA LEU A 153 13.38 -18.01 -16.16
C LEU A 153 12.76 -16.62 -15.97
N ALA A 154 13.21 -15.61 -16.70
CA ALA A 154 12.63 -14.26 -16.64
C ALA A 154 11.16 -14.24 -17.09
N GLU A 155 10.80 -14.98 -18.14
CA GLU A 155 9.41 -15.13 -18.59
C GLU A 155 8.54 -15.78 -17.51
N TYR A 156 9.02 -16.84 -16.85
CA TYR A 156 8.33 -17.50 -15.75
C TYR A 156 8.18 -16.59 -14.51
N GLU A 157 9.26 -15.93 -14.08
CA GLU A 157 9.23 -14.99 -12.95
C GLU A 157 8.24 -13.84 -13.20
N ASN A 158 8.23 -13.29 -14.42
CA ASN A 158 7.26 -12.28 -14.81
C ASN A 158 5.83 -12.83 -14.78
N ALA A 159 5.59 -14.04 -15.27
CA ALA A 159 4.27 -14.67 -15.20
C ALA A 159 3.79 -14.87 -13.75
N VAL A 160 4.68 -15.36 -12.87
CA VAL A 160 4.39 -15.51 -11.43
C VAL A 160 4.11 -14.16 -10.79
N ASN A 161 4.91 -13.12 -11.08
CA ASN A 161 4.71 -11.79 -10.55
C ASN A 161 3.38 -11.17 -11.04
N LEU A 162 3.02 -11.35 -12.31
CA LEU A 162 1.73 -10.91 -12.86
C LEU A 162 0.54 -11.57 -12.13
N GLU A 163 0.60 -12.87 -11.86
CA GLU A 163 -0.44 -13.54 -11.07
C GLU A 163 -0.48 -13.05 -9.62
N ARG A 164 0.68 -12.82 -8.99
CA ARG A 164 0.74 -12.18 -7.66
C ARG A 164 0.07 -10.81 -7.67
N TYR A 165 0.31 -9.98 -8.69
CA TYR A 165 -0.35 -8.68 -8.82
C TYR A 165 -1.86 -8.80 -9.02
N ARG A 166 -2.34 -9.74 -9.85
CA ARG A 166 -3.77 -9.98 -10.05
C ARG A 166 -4.49 -10.37 -8.76
N ILE A 167 -3.88 -11.23 -7.94
CA ILE A 167 -4.45 -11.63 -6.65
C ILE A 167 -4.52 -10.43 -5.69
N LEU A 168 -3.46 -9.63 -5.61
CA LEU A 168 -3.42 -8.42 -4.79
C LEU A 168 -4.50 -7.41 -5.23
N GLU A 169 -4.72 -7.25 -6.53
CA GLU A 169 -5.75 -6.36 -7.06
C GLU A 169 -7.16 -6.87 -6.75
N ALA A 170 -7.43 -8.16 -7.00
CA ALA A 170 -8.74 -8.78 -6.81
C ALA A 170 -9.18 -8.82 -5.33
N THR A 171 -8.24 -8.89 -4.39
CA THR A 171 -8.54 -8.93 -2.95
C THR A 171 -8.60 -7.55 -2.30
N SER A 172 -8.03 -6.51 -2.92
CA SER A 172 -7.82 -5.22 -2.27
C SER A 172 -9.04 -4.29 -2.30
N ASN A 173 -10.11 -4.60 -3.04
CA ASN A 173 -11.26 -3.71 -3.30
C ASN A 173 -10.84 -2.24 -3.57
N ALA A 174 -9.65 -2.06 -4.13
CA ALA A 174 -9.01 -0.76 -4.29
C ALA A 174 -9.16 -0.31 -5.73
N VAL A 175 -9.34 0.99 -5.91
CA VAL A 175 -9.34 1.62 -7.23
C VAL A 175 -7.90 1.92 -7.59
N THR A 176 -7.40 1.35 -8.68
CA THR A 176 -6.08 1.70 -9.21
C THR A 176 -6.20 2.95 -10.07
N PHE A 177 -5.13 3.74 -10.14
CA PHE A 177 -5.11 4.92 -10.99
C PHE A 177 -3.73 5.15 -11.60
N GLU A 178 -3.78 5.84 -12.72
CA GLU A 178 -2.62 6.35 -13.44
C GLU A 178 -2.84 7.83 -13.75
N TYR A 179 -1.84 8.64 -13.46
CA TYR A 179 -1.82 10.04 -13.82
C TYR A 179 -0.70 10.29 -14.83
N ASP A 180 -1.08 10.56 -16.07
CA ASP A 180 -0.18 11.03 -17.11
C ASP A 180 0.09 12.53 -16.91
N ILE A 181 1.34 12.88 -16.60
CA ILE A 181 1.72 14.25 -16.26
C ILE A 181 1.81 15.14 -17.50
N PRO A 182 2.45 14.73 -18.61
CA PRO A 182 2.46 15.51 -19.85
C PRO A 182 1.06 15.91 -20.34
N ASP A 183 0.11 14.98 -20.33
CA ASP A 183 -1.22 15.20 -20.91
C ASP A 183 -2.26 15.69 -19.87
N ASP A 184 -1.91 15.75 -18.58
CA ASP A 184 -2.79 16.05 -17.46
C ASP A 184 -4.06 15.16 -17.45
N ILE A 185 -3.86 13.85 -17.65
CA ILE A 185 -4.93 12.85 -17.69
C ILE A 185 -4.82 11.92 -16.49
N MET A 186 -5.87 11.89 -15.66
CA MET A 186 -6.02 10.93 -14.58
C MET A 186 -7.00 9.83 -14.99
N THR A 187 -6.55 8.59 -15.02
CA THR A 187 -7.36 7.41 -15.33
C THR A 187 -7.54 6.56 -14.08
N PHE A 188 -8.79 6.31 -13.71
CA PHE A 188 -9.17 5.39 -12.64
C PHE A 188 -9.67 4.07 -13.22
N LEU A 189 -9.15 2.99 -12.68
CA LEU A 189 -9.46 1.60 -13.02
C LEU A 189 -10.16 0.97 -11.81
N TYR A 190 -11.43 0.64 -12.01
CA TYR A 190 -12.29 0.07 -10.97
C TYR A 190 -12.32 -1.44 -11.12
N SER A 191 -11.69 -2.16 -10.19
CA SER A 191 -11.64 -3.61 -10.21
C SER A 191 -12.89 -4.16 -9.52
N GLY A 192 -13.79 -4.77 -10.29
CA GLY A 192 -15.02 -5.41 -9.80
C GLY A 192 -16.24 -5.02 -10.64
N GLY A 193 -16.79 -6.00 -11.38
CA GLY A 193 -17.84 -5.84 -12.40
C GLY A 193 -19.20 -5.32 -11.90
N LYS A 194 -19.26 -4.12 -11.32
CA LYS A 194 -20.48 -3.33 -11.31
C LYS A 194 -20.67 -2.77 -12.71
N ALA A 195 -21.84 -2.99 -13.30
CA ALA A 195 -22.15 -2.60 -14.68
C ALA A 195 -21.99 -1.09 -14.98
N ASP A 196 -21.85 -0.24 -13.95
CA ASP A 196 -21.63 1.21 -14.05
C ASP A 196 -20.16 1.66 -13.85
N SER A 197 -19.23 0.76 -13.57
CA SER A 197 -17.82 1.11 -13.31
C SER A 197 -16.95 1.08 -14.56
N ALA A 198 -17.30 1.90 -15.55
CA ALA A 198 -16.41 2.14 -16.68
C ALA A 198 -15.13 2.85 -16.18
N ASN A 199 -13.98 2.50 -16.78
CA ASN A 199 -12.72 3.21 -16.55
C ASN A 199 -12.96 4.71 -16.74
N ARG A 200 -12.65 5.50 -15.71
CA ARG A 200 -12.93 6.93 -15.69
C ARG A 200 -11.63 7.68 -15.96
N SER A 201 -11.52 8.23 -17.17
CA SER A 201 -10.44 9.16 -17.51
C SER A 201 -10.93 10.60 -17.39
N ILE A 202 -10.14 11.43 -16.71
CA ILE A 202 -10.40 12.85 -16.50
C ILE A 202 -9.20 13.62 -17.08
N SER A 203 -9.42 14.31 -18.19
CA SER A 203 -8.46 15.26 -18.76
C SER A 203 -8.48 16.59 -17.99
N ASN A 204 -7.38 17.35 -18.06
CA ASN A 204 -7.17 18.58 -17.29
C ASN A 204 -7.42 18.36 -15.79
N TYR A 205 -6.94 17.22 -15.27
CA TYR A 205 -7.29 16.76 -13.93
C TYR A 205 -6.92 17.78 -12.84
N ALA A 206 -5.80 18.49 -12.99
CA ALA A 206 -5.36 19.49 -12.02
C ALA A 206 -6.38 20.62 -11.79
N GLU A 207 -7.14 20.98 -12.82
CA GLU A 207 -8.22 21.98 -12.74
C GLU A 207 -9.57 21.35 -12.40
N VAL A 208 -9.94 20.27 -13.10
CA VAL A 208 -11.23 19.60 -12.95
C VAL A 208 -11.41 19.10 -11.52
N SER A 209 -10.38 18.51 -10.91
CA SER A 209 -10.44 18.00 -9.53
C SER A 209 -10.75 19.09 -8.52
N LYS A 210 -10.24 20.31 -8.73
CA LYS A 210 -10.49 21.47 -7.85
C LYS A 210 -11.92 22.00 -8.03
N ARG A 211 -12.34 22.17 -9.29
CA ARG A 211 -13.66 22.70 -9.63
C ARG A 211 -14.78 21.78 -9.14
N THR A 212 -14.61 20.47 -9.33
CA THR A 212 -15.61 19.45 -8.98
C THR A 212 -15.49 18.97 -7.53
N LYS A 213 -14.50 19.46 -6.79
CA LYS A 213 -14.25 19.10 -5.38
C LYS A 213 -14.18 17.57 -5.18
N ILE A 214 -13.43 16.87 -6.04
CA ILE A 214 -13.21 15.42 -5.90
C ILE A 214 -12.56 15.08 -4.56
N VAL A 215 -11.75 16.01 -4.05
CA VAL A 215 -11.13 15.97 -2.73
C VAL A 215 -11.87 16.92 -1.81
N TYR A 216 -12.11 16.48 -0.58
CA TYR A 216 -12.78 17.30 0.42
C TYR A 216 -12.00 18.61 0.67
N PRO A 217 -12.66 19.78 0.79
CA PRO A 217 -12.00 21.08 0.84
C PRO A 217 -10.87 21.20 1.88
N ASP A 218 -11.05 20.69 3.09
CA ASP A 218 -10.05 20.77 4.16
C ASP A 218 -8.80 19.94 3.87
N ASP A 219 -8.94 18.86 3.08
CA ASP A 219 -7.86 17.95 2.76
C ASP A 219 -7.16 18.34 1.44
N ALA A 220 -7.77 19.25 0.66
CA ALA A 220 -7.34 19.62 -0.68
C ALA A 220 -5.91 20.16 -0.72
N ALA A 221 -5.54 21.05 0.22
CA ALA A 221 -4.19 21.62 0.27
C ALA A 221 -3.11 20.53 0.42
N LYS A 222 -3.35 19.55 1.29
CA LYS A 222 -2.46 18.41 1.53
C LYS A 222 -2.36 17.52 0.30
N PHE A 223 -3.50 17.20 -0.32
CA PHE A 223 -3.56 16.38 -1.53
C PHE A 223 -2.80 17.02 -2.70
N TYR A 224 -3.06 18.29 -3.02
CA TYR A 224 -2.40 18.95 -4.15
C TYR A 224 -0.91 19.19 -3.91
N ALA A 225 -0.48 19.38 -2.66
CA ALA A 225 0.94 19.42 -2.33
C ALA A 225 1.62 18.06 -2.60
N ALA A 226 0.96 16.96 -2.23
CA ALA A 226 1.45 15.60 -2.49
C ALA A 226 1.51 15.30 -4.00
N LEU A 227 0.43 15.59 -4.75
CA LEU A 227 0.39 15.41 -6.20
C LEU A 227 1.50 16.21 -6.90
N LYS A 228 1.63 17.51 -6.56
CA LYS A 228 2.68 18.38 -7.12
C LYS A 228 4.09 17.88 -6.82
N LYS A 229 4.32 17.33 -5.62
CA LYS A 229 5.61 16.74 -5.24
C LYS A 229 5.90 15.51 -6.11
N ALA A 230 4.94 14.60 -6.21
CA ALA A 230 5.05 13.38 -7.01
C ALA A 230 5.30 13.67 -8.50
N SER A 231 4.69 14.72 -9.04
CA SER A 231 4.87 15.11 -10.45
C SER A 231 6.21 15.79 -10.75
N LYS A 232 6.94 16.25 -9.73
CA LYS A 232 8.20 17.00 -9.91
C LYS A 232 9.44 16.19 -9.58
N LYS A 233 9.35 15.27 -8.61
CA LYS A 233 10.48 14.47 -8.14
C LYS A 233 10.03 13.01 -8.03
N PRO A 234 10.89 12.04 -8.39
CA PRO A 234 10.61 10.63 -8.16
C PRO A 234 10.31 10.39 -6.68
N VAL A 235 9.21 9.70 -6.42
CA VAL A 235 8.83 9.22 -5.09
C VAL A 235 8.44 7.74 -5.21
N SER A 236 8.66 6.99 -4.13
CA SER A 236 8.37 5.57 -4.08
C SER A 236 7.53 5.26 -2.85
N CYS A 237 6.42 4.55 -3.05
CA CYS A 237 5.55 4.02 -2.01
C CYS A 237 5.10 5.07 -0.97
N MET A 238 4.66 6.23 -1.44
CA MET A 238 4.13 7.27 -0.56
C MET A 238 2.69 6.96 -0.20
N THR A 239 2.26 7.29 1.03
CA THR A 239 0.89 7.11 1.49
C THR A 239 0.22 8.42 1.87
N LEU A 240 -1.07 8.55 1.57
CA LEU A 240 -1.88 9.71 1.94
C LEU A 240 -3.31 9.31 2.30
N ASP A 241 -3.74 9.66 3.51
CA ASP A 241 -5.14 9.61 3.93
C ASP A 241 -5.80 10.97 3.68
N TYR A 242 -6.96 10.96 3.02
CA TYR A 242 -7.81 12.14 2.71
C TYR A 242 -9.24 11.71 2.41
N ARG A 243 -10.19 12.64 2.37
CA ARG A 243 -11.57 12.38 1.96
C ARG A 243 -11.81 12.66 0.49
N SER A 244 -12.51 11.76 -0.20
CA SER A 244 -12.76 11.86 -1.64
C SER A 244 -14.06 11.20 -2.10
N THR A 245 -14.55 11.63 -3.27
CA THR A 245 -15.69 11.03 -3.99
C THR A 245 -15.29 10.02 -5.08
N ILE A 246 -14.01 9.58 -5.10
CA ILE A 246 -13.52 8.61 -6.10
C ILE A 246 -14.18 7.23 -5.93
N ILE A 247 -14.44 6.84 -4.68
CA ILE A 247 -15.08 5.56 -4.34
C ILE A 247 -16.60 5.65 -4.47
N ASP A 248 -17.20 6.74 -3.98
CA ASP A 248 -18.63 7.03 -4.07
C ASP A 248 -18.81 8.45 -4.61
N GLN A 249 -19.50 8.58 -5.76
CA GLN A 249 -19.71 9.89 -6.38
C GLN A 249 -20.69 10.77 -5.59
N ASN A 250 -21.51 10.18 -4.72
CA ASN A 250 -22.56 10.87 -3.98
C ASN A 250 -22.13 11.30 -2.57
N SER A 251 -21.03 10.76 -2.05
CA SER A 251 -20.57 11.06 -0.69
C SER A 251 -19.06 11.09 -0.57
N TYR A 252 -18.54 11.93 0.33
CA TYR A 252 -17.12 11.90 0.67
C TYR A 252 -16.84 10.73 1.60
N ARG A 253 -15.90 9.88 1.19
CA ARG A 253 -15.42 8.74 1.97
C ARG A 253 -13.96 8.97 2.33
N TRP A 254 -13.55 8.53 3.52
CA TRP A 254 -12.12 8.47 3.81
C TRP A 254 -11.44 7.43 2.93
N VAL A 255 -10.36 7.85 2.27
CA VAL A 255 -9.57 6.98 1.43
C VAL A 255 -8.10 7.03 1.81
N ARG A 256 -7.42 5.89 1.64
CA ARG A 256 -5.97 5.76 1.73
C ARG A 256 -5.40 5.51 0.35
N THR A 257 -4.56 6.42 -0.12
CA THR A 257 -3.88 6.29 -1.40
C THR A 257 -2.41 5.95 -1.20
N CYS A 258 -1.96 4.89 -1.86
CA CYS A 258 -0.54 4.56 -2.00
C CYS A 258 -0.10 4.81 -3.44
N TYR A 259 0.99 5.54 -3.64
CA TYR A 259 1.41 5.98 -4.97
C TYR A 259 2.93 6.06 -5.13
N SER A 260 3.39 5.90 -6.37
CA SER A 260 4.78 6.05 -6.80
C SER A 260 4.86 6.81 -8.13
N SER A 261 5.99 7.45 -8.36
CA SER A 261 6.26 8.16 -9.62
C SER A 261 7.13 7.33 -10.53
N VAL A 262 6.85 7.39 -11.83
CA VAL A 262 7.66 6.78 -12.90
C VAL A 262 8.37 7.89 -13.65
N ALA A 263 9.69 7.77 -13.78
CA ALA A 263 10.53 8.71 -14.52
C ALA A 263 11.07 8.08 -15.81
N ASP A 264 11.33 8.93 -16.80
CA ASP A 264 12.01 8.54 -18.03
C ASP A 264 13.53 8.39 -17.81
N ALA A 265 14.26 8.03 -18.88
CA ALA A 265 15.71 7.87 -18.85
C ALA A 265 16.49 9.15 -18.49
N SER A 266 15.87 10.34 -18.62
CA SER A 266 16.46 11.62 -18.23
C SER A 266 16.23 11.97 -16.75
N GLY A 267 15.45 11.15 -16.03
CA GLY A 267 15.05 11.38 -14.64
C GLY A 267 13.86 12.33 -14.49
N LYS A 268 13.21 12.73 -15.61
CA LYS A 268 11.98 13.53 -15.58
C LYS A 268 10.80 12.62 -15.26
N VAL A 269 9.96 13.01 -14.30
CA VAL A 269 8.75 12.25 -13.97
C VAL A 269 7.73 12.37 -15.11
N ILE A 270 7.25 11.24 -15.60
CA ILE A 270 6.26 11.16 -16.68
C ILE A 270 4.89 10.67 -16.20
N LYS A 271 4.85 9.85 -15.14
CA LYS A 271 3.59 9.29 -14.62
C LYS A 271 3.59 9.17 -13.10
N VAL A 272 2.40 9.16 -12.50
CA VAL A 272 2.16 8.72 -11.12
C VAL A 272 1.19 7.54 -11.16
N LEU A 273 1.58 6.43 -10.55
CA LEU A 273 0.77 5.23 -10.44
C LEU A 273 0.39 5.01 -8.98
N GLY A 274 -0.82 4.52 -8.73
CA GLY A 274 -1.23 4.23 -7.37
C GLY A 274 -2.50 3.44 -7.25
N ARG A 275 -2.87 3.21 -6.00
CA ARG A 275 -4.14 2.60 -5.61
C ARG A 275 -4.77 3.39 -4.47
N THR A 276 -6.08 3.40 -4.44
CA THR A 276 -6.90 4.10 -3.46
C THR A 276 -7.89 3.11 -2.84
N GLN A 277 -7.80 2.94 -1.53
CA GLN A 277 -8.65 2.05 -0.75
C GLN A 277 -9.62 2.86 0.13
N ASP A 278 -10.87 2.41 0.24
CA ASP A 278 -11.83 2.96 1.21
C ASP A 278 -11.44 2.54 2.63
N ILE A 279 -11.26 3.52 3.52
CA ILE A 279 -10.92 3.33 4.94
C ILE A 279 -11.94 4.03 5.85
N ASP A 280 -13.13 4.34 5.34
CA ASP A 280 -14.16 5.05 6.08
C ASP A 280 -14.65 4.24 7.29
N ASP A 281 -14.79 2.93 7.14
CA ASP A 281 -15.15 2.02 8.24
C ASP A 281 -14.03 1.95 9.29
N GLU A 282 -12.76 1.89 8.87
CA GLU A 282 -11.61 1.96 9.78
C GLU A 282 -11.61 3.27 10.58
N LYS A 283 -11.86 4.41 9.92
CA LYS A 283 -11.90 5.72 10.58
C LYS A 283 -13.09 5.83 11.55
N ARG A 284 -14.26 5.33 11.17
CA ARG A 284 -15.44 5.32 12.06
C ARG A 284 -15.24 4.46 13.28
N GLU A 285 -14.65 3.27 13.12
CA GLU A 285 -14.32 2.41 14.25
C GLU A 285 -13.23 3.02 15.13
N GLN A 286 -12.21 3.63 14.53
CA GLN A 286 -11.19 4.36 15.29
C GLN A 286 -11.82 5.49 16.13
N GLN A 287 -12.74 6.26 15.57
CA GLN A 287 -13.47 7.30 16.29
C GLN A 287 -14.34 6.71 17.41
N ARG A 288 -15.03 5.60 17.16
CA ARG A 288 -15.82 4.89 18.17
C ARG A 288 -14.95 4.39 19.33
N MET A 289 -13.79 3.82 19.03
CA MET A 289 -12.82 3.40 20.04
C MET A 289 -12.31 4.58 20.87
N ILE A 290 -12.02 5.72 20.24
CA ILE A 290 -11.65 6.95 20.96
C ILE A 290 -12.78 7.37 21.92
N GLN A 291 -14.03 7.39 21.45
CA GLN A 291 -15.19 7.74 22.29
C GLN A 291 -15.37 6.76 23.46
N LEU A 292 -15.12 5.46 23.27
CA LEU A 292 -15.15 4.47 24.35
C LEU A 292 -14.03 4.69 25.38
N VAL A 293 -12.91 5.31 24.97
CA VAL A 293 -11.81 5.71 25.85
C VAL A 293 -12.09 7.05 26.52
N GLU A 294 -13.09 7.83 26.12
CA GLU A 294 -13.39 9.15 26.71
C GLU A 294 -14.34 9.09 27.90
N LEU A 295 -15.09 8.00 28.08
CA LEU A 295 -16.09 7.88 29.14
C LEU A 295 -15.58 7.07 30.34
N ASP A 296 -16.05 7.42 31.53
CA ASP A 296 -15.91 6.64 32.75
C ASP A 296 -16.92 5.48 32.75
N SER A 297 -16.44 4.25 32.88
CA SER A 297 -17.25 3.04 32.77
C SER A 297 -18.33 2.91 33.83
N THR A 298 -18.16 3.56 34.99
CA THR A 298 -19.13 3.49 36.09
C THR A 298 -20.27 4.47 35.87
N THR A 299 -19.97 5.72 35.55
CA THR A 299 -20.91 6.84 35.55
C THR A 299 -21.44 7.22 34.17
N GLY A 300 -20.71 6.88 33.10
CA GLY A 300 -21.01 7.31 31.73
C GLY A 300 -20.68 8.77 31.44
N LEU A 301 -20.09 9.48 32.41
CA LEU A 301 -19.53 10.82 32.22
C LEU A 301 -18.19 10.77 31.48
N LEU A 302 -17.66 11.93 31.08
CA LEU A 302 -16.26 12.00 30.64
C LEU A 302 -15.33 11.51 31.76
N ASN A 303 -14.29 10.76 31.39
CA ASN A 303 -13.24 10.42 32.34
C ASN A 303 -12.20 11.54 32.47
N LYS A 304 -11.30 11.39 33.43
CA LYS A 304 -10.22 12.33 33.74
C LYS A 304 -9.53 12.93 32.51
N LEU A 305 -9.09 12.09 31.58
CA LEU A 305 -8.33 12.53 30.40
C LEU A 305 -9.22 13.36 29.47
N ALA A 306 -10.42 12.87 29.16
CA ALA A 306 -11.35 13.55 28.29
C ALA A 306 -11.81 14.89 28.89
N THR A 307 -12.21 14.90 30.16
CA THR A 307 -12.61 16.12 30.89
C THR A 307 -11.51 17.18 30.83
N THR A 308 -10.26 16.81 31.10
CA THR A 308 -9.12 17.72 31.05
C THR A 308 -8.94 18.31 29.65
N ASN A 309 -8.93 17.47 28.62
CA ASN A 309 -8.76 17.90 27.23
C ASN A 309 -9.88 18.83 26.75
N HIS A 310 -11.14 18.51 27.10
CA HIS A 310 -12.29 19.34 26.75
C HIS A 310 -12.23 20.71 27.40
N ILE A 311 -11.89 20.78 28.70
CA ILE A 311 -11.78 22.05 29.42
C ILE A 311 -10.61 22.87 28.87
N GLN A 312 -9.43 22.28 28.68
CA GLN A 312 -8.26 22.96 28.11
C GLN A 312 -8.57 23.53 26.73
N ARG A 313 -9.26 22.78 25.87
CA ARG A 313 -9.72 23.26 24.56
C ARG A 313 -10.64 24.48 24.71
N LEU A 314 -11.65 24.42 25.58
CA LEU A 314 -12.55 25.55 25.80
C LEU A 314 -11.86 26.78 26.40
N ILE A 315 -10.85 26.60 27.25
CA ILE A 315 -10.03 27.70 27.78
C ILE A 315 -9.17 28.33 26.67
N SER A 316 -8.58 27.50 25.80
CA SER A 316 -7.72 27.94 24.68
C SER A 316 -8.42 28.84 23.65
N GLU A 317 -9.76 28.80 23.61
CA GLU A 317 -10.57 29.69 22.77
C GLU A 317 -10.52 31.17 23.22
N LYS A 318 -9.97 31.46 24.40
CA LYS A 318 -9.74 32.82 24.94
C LYS A 318 -10.93 33.77 24.78
N THR A 319 -12.07 33.38 25.34
CA THR A 319 -13.28 34.22 25.30
C THR A 319 -13.44 35.04 26.57
N ASN A 320 -14.00 36.24 26.46
CA ASN A 320 -14.37 37.09 27.60
C ASN A 320 -15.66 36.65 28.32
N ALA A 321 -16.15 35.44 28.05
CA ALA A 321 -17.31 34.89 28.75
C ALA A 321 -16.88 34.44 30.15
N LYS A 322 -17.73 34.66 31.16
CA LYS A 322 -17.49 34.12 32.50
C LYS A 322 -17.37 32.60 32.44
N SER A 323 -16.35 32.05 33.09
CA SER A 323 -16.11 30.61 33.21
C SER A 323 -16.07 30.18 34.68
N PHE A 324 -16.64 29.01 34.94
CA PHE A 324 -16.73 28.39 36.24
C PHE A 324 -16.15 26.99 36.15
N PHE A 325 -15.27 26.67 37.10
CA PHE A 325 -14.67 25.37 37.29
C PHE A 325 -15.03 24.89 38.69
N ALA A 326 -15.76 23.79 38.79
CA ALA A 326 -16.17 23.21 40.06
C ALA A 326 -15.53 21.83 40.22
N MET A 327 -14.91 21.60 41.37
CA MET A 327 -14.53 20.27 41.84
C MET A 327 -15.51 19.84 42.92
N LEU A 328 -15.98 18.60 42.81
CA LEU A 328 -16.92 17.99 43.72
C LEU A 328 -16.35 16.68 44.24
N ASP A 329 -16.58 16.40 45.51
CA ASP A 329 -16.23 15.13 46.16
C ASP A 329 -17.42 14.63 46.99
N ILE A 330 -17.65 13.31 46.96
CA ILE A 330 -18.68 12.67 47.78
C ILE A 330 -18.12 12.46 49.19
N ASP A 331 -18.70 13.14 50.17
CA ASP A 331 -18.21 13.12 51.54
C ASP A 331 -18.30 11.72 52.14
N ASP A 332 -17.20 11.28 52.76
CA ASP A 332 -17.09 9.99 53.47
C ASP A 332 -17.38 8.75 52.59
N PHE A 333 -17.17 8.85 51.27
CA PHE A 333 -17.46 7.77 50.31
C PHE A 333 -16.76 6.45 50.64
N LYS A 334 -15.52 6.49 51.14
CA LYS A 334 -14.81 5.28 51.57
C LYS A 334 -15.52 4.57 52.72
N ALA A 335 -15.88 5.29 53.78
CA ALA A 335 -16.60 4.72 54.93
C ALA A 335 -17.98 4.20 54.51
N PHE A 336 -18.60 4.87 53.55
CA PHE A 336 -19.86 4.44 52.94
C PHE A 336 -19.70 3.11 52.18
N ASN A 337 -18.66 2.97 51.36
CA ASN A 337 -18.33 1.71 50.68
C ASN A 337 -17.97 0.59 51.66
N ASP A 338 -17.27 0.90 52.75
CA ASP A 338 -16.94 -0.08 53.79
C ASP A 338 -18.22 -0.62 54.48
N THR A 339 -19.28 0.20 54.54
CA THR A 339 -20.56 -0.16 55.17
C THR A 339 -21.51 -0.90 54.22
N TYR A 340 -21.61 -0.45 52.96
CA TYR A 340 -22.63 -0.93 51.99
C TYR A 340 -22.07 -1.74 50.83
N GLY A 341 -20.74 -1.83 50.71
CA GLY A 341 -20.04 -2.54 49.64
C GLY A 341 -19.81 -1.70 48.38
N HIS A 342 -18.77 -2.06 47.62
CA HIS A 342 -18.35 -1.34 46.40
C HIS A 342 -19.44 -1.28 45.32
N SER A 343 -20.22 -2.35 45.13
CA SER A 343 -21.30 -2.35 44.14
C SER A 343 -22.36 -1.28 44.41
N PHE A 344 -22.62 -0.99 45.69
CA PHE A 344 -23.53 0.07 46.10
C PHE A 344 -22.87 1.46 45.95
N GLY A 345 -21.57 1.56 46.23
CA GLY A 345 -20.76 2.73 45.88
C GLY A 345 -20.87 3.12 44.41
N ASP A 346 -20.82 2.15 43.51
CA ASP A 346 -21.00 2.39 42.08
C ASP A 346 -22.40 2.93 41.73
N GLU A 347 -23.45 2.52 42.46
CA GLU A 347 -24.80 3.09 42.30
C GLU A 347 -24.88 4.54 42.77
N VAL A 348 -24.20 4.87 43.87
CA VAL A 348 -24.06 6.26 44.33
C VAL A 348 -23.34 7.11 43.28
N LEU A 349 -22.21 6.64 42.76
CA LEU A 349 -21.47 7.33 41.69
C LEU A 349 -22.32 7.54 40.44
N ARG A 350 -23.06 6.50 39.99
CA ARG A 350 -24.00 6.61 38.86
C ARG A 350 -25.09 7.65 39.12
N THR A 351 -25.61 7.70 40.35
CA THR A 351 -26.68 8.63 40.72
C THR A 351 -26.16 10.07 40.70
N VAL A 352 -25.00 10.32 41.33
CA VAL A 352 -24.35 11.63 41.31
C VAL A 352 -24.03 12.07 39.88
N GLY A 353 -23.44 11.18 39.06
CA GLY A 353 -23.12 11.49 37.67
C GLY A 353 -24.36 11.83 36.82
N LYS A 354 -25.47 11.11 37.02
CA LYS A 354 -26.75 11.41 36.35
C LYS A 354 -27.33 12.75 36.80
N LEU A 355 -27.27 13.07 38.09
CA LEU A 355 -27.74 14.35 38.62
C LEU A 355 -26.93 15.51 38.04
N LEU A 356 -25.60 15.42 38.04
CA LEU A 356 -24.72 16.44 37.46
C LEU A 356 -24.98 16.62 35.96
N SER A 357 -25.09 15.53 35.19
CA SER A 357 -25.37 15.59 33.75
C SER A 357 -26.68 16.29 33.43
N ARG A 358 -27.73 16.05 34.24
CA ARG A 358 -29.05 16.67 34.06
C ARG A 358 -29.05 18.14 34.44
N LYS A 359 -28.32 18.50 35.50
CA LYS A 359 -28.26 19.86 36.01
C LYS A 359 -27.40 20.76 35.12
N PHE A 360 -26.36 20.21 34.51
CA PHE A 360 -25.42 20.95 33.67
C PHE A 360 -25.34 20.41 32.22
N PRO A 361 -26.45 20.45 31.44
CA PRO A 361 -26.51 19.83 30.11
C PRO A 361 -25.60 20.49 29.06
N ASN A 362 -25.20 21.74 29.29
CA ASN A 362 -24.34 22.52 28.39
C ASN A 362 -22.91 22.71 28.95
N ALA A 363 -22.56 22.01 30.03
CA ALA A 363 -21.24 22.07 30.65
C ALA A 363 -20.41 20.84 30.29
N VAL A 364 -19.09 20.92 30.48
CA VAL A 364 -18.24 19.74 30.52
C VAL A 364 -18.40 19.11 31.89
N VAL A 365 -18.92 17.88 31.95
CA VAL A 365 -19.11 17.13 33.21
C VAL A 365 -18.31 15.84 33.13
N GLY A 366 -17.51 15.57 34.15
CA GLY A 366 -16.63 14.41 34.18
C GLY A 366 -16.39 13.84 35.57
N ARG A 367 -16.02 12.55 35.62
CA ARG A 367 -15.48 11.92 36.83
C ARG A 367 -13.96 11.92 36.75
N PHE A 368 -13.33 12.62 37.68
CA PHE A 368 -11.88 12.83 37.68
C PHE A 368 -11.13 11.65 38.32
N GLY A 369 -11.76 10.95 39.25
CA GLY A 369 -11.22 9.71 39.85
C GLY A 369 -11.87 9.42 41.19
N GLY A 370 -12.02 8.15 41.58
CA GLY A 370 -12.65 7.79 42.86
C GLY A 370 -14.07 8.37 42.99
N ASP A 371 -14.25 9.26 43.95
CA ASP A 371 -15.45 10.02 44.30
C ASP A 371 -15.45 11.47 43.79
N GLU A 372 -14.45 11.85 43.00
CA GLU A 372 -14.26 13.22 42.51
C GLU A 372 -14.90 13.45 41.14
N PHE A 373 -15.58 14.57 41.00
CA PHE A 373 -16.23 15.03 39.78
C PHE A 373 -15.80 16.47 39.45
N ILE A 374 -15.79 16.79 38.16
CA ILE A 374 -15.50 18.14 37.65
C ILE A 374 -16.65 18.61 36.79
N VAL A 375 -17.03 19.87 36.96
CA VAL A 375 -17.96 20.60 36.08
C VAL A 375 -17.29 21.87 35.61
N PHE A 376 -17.32 22.10 34.30
CA PHE A 376 -16.86 23.36 33.70
C PHE A 376 -17.93 23.98 32.81
N ALA A 377 -18.35 25.19 33.15
CA ALA A 377 -19.40 25.93 32.46
C ALA A 377 -18.91 27.31 32.02
N ARG A 378 -19.44 27.80 30.90
CA ARG A 378 -19.16 29.13 30.34
C ARG A 378 -20.44 29.88 30.05
N GLY A 379 -20.37 31.21 30.06
CA GLY A 379 -21.49 32.08 29.66
C GLY A 379 -22.67 32.07 30.63
N THR A 380 -22.42 31.77 31.91
CA THR A 380 -23.42 31.76 32.98
C THR A 380 -23.05 32.76 34.09
N SER A 381 -23.97 33.09 34.99
CA SER A 381 -23.70 33.96 36.14
C SER A 381 -23.25 33.15 37.35
N GLU A 382 -22.53 33.79 38.27
CA GLU A 382 -22.12 33.16 39.53
C GLU A 382 -23.31 32.70 40.37
N SER A 383 -24.37 33.52 40.43
CA SER A 383 -25.60 33.17 41.15
C SER A 383 -26.22 31.90 40.57
N ALA A 384 -26.35 31.80 39.24
CA ALA A 384 -26.96 30.65 38.60
C ALA A 384 -26.18 29.36 38.85
N VAL A 385 -24.84 29.39 38.76
CA VAL A 385 -24.01 28.21 39.03
C VAL A 385 -24.13 27.77 40.48
N VAL A 386 -24.14 28.71 41.42
CA VAL A 386 -24.26 28.37 42.84
C VAL A 386 -25.66 27.86 43.17
N ASP A 387 -26.71 28.50 42.67
CA ASP A 387 -28.09 28.01 42.81
C ASP A 387 -28.24 26.60 42.22
N ASP A 388 -27.57 26.33 41.10
CA ASP A 388 -27.57 25.00 40.50
C ASP A 388 -26.87 23.95 41.37
N PHE A 389 -25.75 24.29 42.02
CA PHE A 389 -25.09 23.39 42.94
C PHE A 389 -25.83 23.24 44.27
N GLU A 390 -26.49 24.29 44.79
CA GLU A 390 -27.32 24.20 46.00
C GLU A 390 -28.51 23.25 45.77
N ASP A 391 -29.23 23.38 44.64
CA ASP A 391 -30.30 22.45 44.26
C ASP A 391 -29.76 21.02 44.08
N PHE A 392 -28.56 20.87 43.48
CA PHE A 392 -27.90 19.57 43.39
C PHE A 392 -27.62 18.96 44.78
N LEU A 393 -27.13 19.75 45.74
CA LEU A 393 -26.86 19.30 47.11
C LEU A 393 -28.16 18.88 47.82
N GLU A 394 -29.26 19.62 47.62
CA GLU A 394 -30.55 19.26 48.18
C GLU A 394 -31.09 17.93 47.59
N VAL A 395 -31.02 17.78 46.27
CA VAL A 395 -31.52 16.59 45.57
C VAL A 395 -30.67 15.36 45.90
N SER A 396 -29.34 15.50 45.92
CA SER A 396 -28.43 14.40 46.29
C SER A 396 -28.60 13.97 47.75
N GLY A 397 -28.88 14.91 48.66
CA GLY A 397 -29.20 14.61 50.06
C GLY A 397 -30.51 13.82 50.27
N LYS A 398 -31.34 13.69 49.23
CA LYS A 398 -32.62 12.96 49.22
C LYS A 398 -32.64 11.82 48.19
N ALA A 399 -31.49 11.38 47.70
CA ALA A 399 -31.40 10.41 46.62
C ALA A 399 -32.04 9.06 46.99
N GLU A 400 -32.78 8.48 46.02
CA GLU A 400 -33.40 7.17 46.16
C GLU A 400 -32.61 6.13 45.35
N ILE A 401 -32.10 5.11 46.03
CA ILE A 401 -31.32 4.01 45.43
C ILE A 401 -31.98 2.70 45.87
N GLY A 402 -32.40 1.87 44.92
CA GLY A 402 -33.04 0.58 45.22
C GLY A 402 -34.32 0.67 46.07
N GLY A 403 -35.10 1.75 45.94
CA GLY A 403 -36.35 1.96 46.68
C GLY A 403 -36.18 2.45 48.12
N LYS A 404 -34.98 2.86 48.52
CA LYS A 404 -34.67 3.45 49.83
C LYS A 404 -34.02 4.82 49.67
N ARG A 405 -34.33 5.75 50.57
CA ARG A 405 -33.69 7.06 50.60
C ARG A 405 -32.37 7.00 51.35
N TYR A 406 -31.33 7.54 50.72
CA TYR A 406 -30.00 7.72 51.29
C TYR A 406 -29.63 9.20 51.20
N THR A 407 -28.95 9.70 52.23
CA THR A 407 -28.43 11.06 52.23
C THR A 407 -27.01 11.04 51.71
N ILE A 408 -26.85 11.36 50.41
CA ILE A 408 -25.53 11.54 49.80
C ILE A 408 -25.10 12.98 50.07
N LYS A 409 -23.99 13.15 50.77
CA LYS A 409 -23.39 14.46 51.05
C LYS A 409 -22.23 14.69 50.09
N CYS A 410 -22.15 15.88 49.52
CA CYS A 410 -21.04 16.27 48.66
C CYS A 410 -20.48 17.63 49.09
N SER A 411 -19.15 17.76 49.03
CA SER A 411 -18.46 19.04 49.15
C SER A 411 -18.10 19.57 47.77
N VAL A 412 -18.23 20.89 47.55
CA VAL A 412 -17.99 21.52 46.24
C VAL A 412 -17.07 22.73 46.41
N GLY A 413 -15.99 22.75 45.62
CA GLY A 413 -15.09 23.90 45.46
C GLY A 413 -15.26 24.53 44.09
N ILE A 414 -15.59 25.82 44.04
CA ILE A 414 -15.84 26.54 42.77
C ILE A 414 -14.82 27.67 42.58
N ALA A 415 -14.07 27.60 41.50
CA ALA A 415 -13.25 28.71 41.01
C ALA A 415 -13.93 29.35 39.80
N TRP A 416 -13.92 30.67 39.72
CA TRP A 416 -14.50 31.37 38.57
C TRP A 416 -13.67 32.57 38.14
N SER A 417 -13.75 32.93 36.86
CA SER A 417 -13.10 34.13 36.33
C SER A 417 -13.92 34.80 35.24
N GLU A 418 -13.65 36.10 35.07
CA GLU A 418 -14.10 36.95 33.97
C GLU A 418 -12.97 37.21 32.95
N SER A 419 -11.75 36.75 33.24
CA SER A 419 -10.57 36.93 32.40
C SER A 419 -10.42 35.77 31.41
N CYS A 420 -9.94 36.08 30.20
CA CYS A 420 -9.58 35.09 29.19
C CYS A 420 -8.11 34.62 29.29
N ASP A 421 -7.36 35.12 30.27
CA ASP A 421 -5.94 34.79 30.51
C ASP A 421 -5.73 33.83 31.68
N ILE A 422 -6.78 33.13 32.11
CA ILE A 422 -6.68 32.07 33.12
C ILE A 422 -6.44 30.72 32.44
N ASP A 423 -5.39 30.02 32.85
CA ASP A 423 -5.12 28.68 32.36
C ASP A 423 -5.86 27.58 33.17
N TYR A 424 -5.79 26.34 32.68
CA TYR A 424 -6.41 25.20 33.35
C TYR A 424 -5.86 24.97 34.77
N ALA A 425 -4.55 25.15 34.98
CA ALA A 425 -3.90 24.86 36.25
C ALA A 425 -4.39 25.83 37.34
N GLN A 426 -4.52 27.11 37.00
CA GLN A 426 -5.07 28.12 37.91
C GLN A 426 -6.52 27.80 38.32
N TYR A 427 -7.36 27.36 37.38
CA TYR A 427 -8.72 26.92 37.70
C TYR A 427 -8.72 25.68 38.62
N PHE A 428 -7.87 24.70 38.31
CA PHE A 428 -7.78 23.46 39.04
C PHE A 428 -7.32 23.69 40.48
N ASP A 429 -6.18 24.37 40.66
CA ASP A 429 -5.58 24.62 41.97
C ASP A 429 -6.52 25.41 42.88
N GLU A 430 -7.19 26.43 42.35
CA GLU A 430 -8.14 27.23 43.12
C GLU A 430 -9.40 26.45 43.48
N ALA A 431 -9.96 25.66 42.55
CA ALA A 431 -11.14 24.84 42.84
C ALA A 431 -10.84 23.74 43.86
N ASP A 432 -9.65 23.14 43.80
CA ASP A 432 -9.17 22.16 44.79
C ASP A 432 -9.00 22.80 46.17
N GLU A 433 -8.42 24.01 46.25
CA GLU A 433 -8.31 24.76 47.52
C GLU A 433 -9.70 25.04 48.12
N GLN A 434 -10.68 25.45 47.30
CA GLN A 434 -12.05 25.66 47.76
C GLN A 434 -12.74 24.36 48.18
N LEU A 435 -12.50 23.25 47.47
CA LEU A 435 -13.05 21.94 47.85
C LEU A 435 -12.49 21.50 49.20
N TYR A 436 -11.20 21.68 49.42
CA TYR A 436 -10.55 21.42 50.70
C TYR A 436 -11.14 22.25 51.84
N ARG A 437 -11.41 23.54 51.60
CA ARG A 437 -12.10 24.42 52.56
C ARG A 437 -13.51 23.91 52.88
N ALA A 438 -14.29 23.53 51.87
CA ALA A 438 -15.63 22.97 52.06
C ALA A 438 -15.61 21.74 52.97
N LYS A 439 -14.64 20.83 52.75
CA LYS A 439 -14.45 19.64 53.61
C LYS A 439 -14.06 20.01 55.05
N LYS A 440 -13.22 21.02 55.25
CA LYS A 440 -12.77 21.46 56.58
C LYS A 440 -13.85 22.18 57.40
N GLU A 441 -14.69 22.97 56.74
CA GLU A 441 -15.65 23.83 57.45
C GLU A 441 -16.94 23.09 57.85
N GLY A 442 -17.04 21.79 57.58
CA GLY A 442 -18.13 20.94 58.03
C GLY A 442 -18.78 20.09 56.93
N LYS A 443 -18.17 20.02 55.74
CA LYS A 443 -18.64 19.23 54.59
C LYS A 443 -20.02 19.66 54.09
N HIS A 444 -20.56 18.96 53.10
CA HIS A 444 -21.89 19.17 52.52
C HIS A 444 -22.21 20.64 52.20
N ARG A 445 -21.31 21.31 51.48
CA ARG A 445 -21.41 22.74 51.19
C ARG A 445 -20.62 23.15 49.96
N ILE A 446 -20.83 24.39 49.57
CA ILE A 446 -20.11 25.05 48.50
C ILE A 446 -19.14 26.08 49.10
N CYS A 447 -17.88 26.02 48.72
CA CYS A 447 -16.92 27.11 48.88
C CYS A 447 -16.53 27.63 47.51
N ARG A 448 -16.31 28.94 47.37
CA ARG A 448 -16.05 29.56 46.07
C ARG A 448 -15.09 30.74 46.17
N LYS A 449 -14.34 30.99 45.09
CA LYS A 449 -13.48 32.16 44.97
C LYS A 449 -13.37 32.63 43.51
N LYS A 450 -13.28 33.94 43.34
CA LYS A 450 -12.96 34.57 42.06
C LYS A 450 -11.44 34.58 41.86
N ILE A 451 -10.98 34.12 40.69
CA ILE A 451 -9.61 34.31 40.22
C ILE A 451 -9.54 35.71 39.59
N VAL A 452 -8.72 36.58 40.20
CA VAL A 452 -8.58 38.00 39.83
C VAL A 452 -7.48 38.18 38.80
#